data_AF-A0AAE0R3F5-F1
#
_entry.id   AF-A0AAE0R3F5-F1
#
_cell.length_a   1.000
_cell.length_b   1.000
_cell.length_c   1.000
_cell.angle_alpha   90.00
_cell.angle_beta   90.00
_cell.angle_gamma   90.00
#
_symmetry.space_group_name_H-M   'P 1'
#
loop_
_entity.id
_entity.type
_entity.pdbx_description
1 polymer ?
#
loop_
_entity_poly.entity_id
_entity_poly.type
_entity_poly.pdbx_seq_one_letter_code
_entity_poly.pdbx_strand_id
1 'polypeptide(L)'
;MASKQWSGKYNCREVRCPSLAMPSNGGFKCSDGFYYNSNCQYFCSPGYTQRGDHRVTCQSSKSWSGGQSVCLDLDPPVIKCPNVKEKTADPGKVTAKVTWDTPEGTDTADGILTDVILKGKPPGTYFTEGNHKQSYTVTDRAGNKATCKFNIRVKVRRCTPLSVPENGWIKCDSAGDNYGATCDFRCLGGYELRGSAARVCQFNMEWSGQETSCAPMSINVGVRTAAQLLDQFYEKRRLLIISTPTAASHYYRFQMTNLQQSQCGLDLRHVTVIELVGRYPAQIGRIRYHTIPPGLALQLRMLLQVSQNSFNLVLLDKQGVDKQRFTYPVTAAEIFTIIDAFPLRTEEALLQKEAAYVHNSALNTAQSD
;
A
#
# COMPACT_ATOMS: atom_id res chain seq x y z
N MET A 1 -20.58 11.51 -108.61
CA MET A 1 -19.22 11.90 -108.19
C MET A 1 -19.35 13.15 -107.34
N ALA A 2 -19.14 13.05 -106.02
CA ALA A 2 -19.16 14.22 -105.15
C ALA A 2 -17.91 15.07 -105.45
N SER A 3 -18.13 16.31 -105.91
CA SER A 3 -17.05 17.29 -106.06
C SER A 3 -16.44 17.49 -104.67
N LYS A 4 -15.21 17.02 -104.46
CA LYS A 4 -14.47 17.13 -103.20
C LYS A 4 -14.07 18.59 -102.89
N GLN A 5 -14.99 19.54 -103.03
CA GLN A 5 -14.81 20.96 -102.79
C GLN A 5 -16.03 21.55 -102.09
N TRP A 6 -15.76 22.26 -101.00
CA TRP A 6 -16.74 22.92 -100.15
C TRP A 6 -17.36 24.14 -100.85
N SER A 7 -18.68 24.31 -100.77
CA SER A 7 -19.45 25.33 -101.49
C SER A 7 -19.55 26.71 -100.82
N GLY A 8 -18.71 27.03 -99.82
CA GLY A 8 -18.74 28.33 -99.14
C GLY A 8 -17.51 28.64 -98.27
N LYS A 9 -17.35 29.90 -97.85
CA LYS A 9 -16.34 30.31 -96.85
C LYS A 9 -16.75 29.77 -95.47
N TYR A 10 -16.16 28.65 -95.06
CA TYR A 10 -16.27 28.12 -93.70
C TYR A 10 -15.23 28.78 -92.79
N ASN A 11 -15.63 29.14 -91.58
CA ASN A 11 -14.75 29.75 -90.59
C ASN A 11 -14.64 28.77 -89.41
N CYS A 12 -13.60 27.94 -89.39
CA CYS A 12 -13.33 27.02 -88.29
C CYS A 12 -12.76 27.82 -87.12
N ARG A 13 -13.53 27.93 -86.04
CA ARG A 13 -13.04 28.49 -84.78
C ARG A 13 -12.71 27.34 -83.85
N GLU A 14 -11.49 27.33 -83.34
CA GLU A 14 -11.07 26.40 -82.30
C GLU A 14 -11.97 26.58 -81.07
N VAL A 15 -12.52 25.47 -80.58
CA VAL A 15 -13.26 25.42 -79.32
C VAL A 15 -12.28 24.93 -78.26
N ARG A 16 -11.99 25.80 -77.31
CA ARG A 16 -11.09 25.55 -76.19
C ARG A 16 -11.79 25.89 -74.89
N CYS A 17 -11.82 24.94 -73.98
CA CYS A 17 -12.39 25.11 -72.65
C CYS A 17 -11.41 25.83 -71.70
N PRO A 18 -11.90 26.45 -70.62
CA PRO A 18 -11.05 27.02 -69.58
C PRO A 18 -10.07 25.99 -69.00
N SER A 19 -8.89 26.43 -68.58
CA SER A 19 -7.93 25.57 -67.90
C SER A 19 -8.51 25.03 -66.60
N LEU A 20 -8.38 23.72 -66.39
CA LEU A 20 -8.78 23.10 -65.12
C LEU A 20 -7.77 23.45 -64.03
N ALA A 21 -8.29 23.76 -62.83
CA ALA A 21 -7.46 23.93 -61.65
C ALA A 21 -7.04 22.56 -61.11
N MET A 22 -5.76 22.42 -60.74
CA MET A 22 -5.24 21.20 -60.15
C MET A 22 -5.89 20.96 -58.77
N PRO A 23 -6.55 19.81 -58.53
CA PRO A 23 -7.05 19.48 -57.19
C PRO A 23 -5.89 19.39 -56.19
N SER A 24 -6.09 19.91 -54.98
CA SER A 24 -5.16 19.66 -53.86
C SER A 24 -5.09 18.15 -53.59
N ASN A 25 -3.88 17.60 -53.44
CA ASN A 25 -3.65 16.17 -53.21
C ASN A 25 -4.21 15.25 -54.33
N GLY A 26 -4.18 15.74 -55.57
CA GLY A 26 -4.58 14.98 -56.75
C GLY A 26 -4.13 15.63 -58.04
N GLY A 27 -4.74 15.21 -59.14
CA GLY A 27 -4.46 15.72 -60.47
C GLY A 27 -5.53 15.36 -61.47
N PHE A 28 -5.31 15.75 -62.72
CA PHE A 28 -6.15 15.35 -63.84
C PHE A 28 -5.29 15.00 -65.06
N LYS A 29 -5.78 14.07 -65.87
CA LYS A 29 -5.15 13.65 -67.12
C LYS A 29 -6.14 13.82 -68.26
N CYS A 30 -5.79 14.68 -69.21
CA CYS A 30 -6.59 14.97 -70.40
C CYS A 30 -6.06 14.24 -71.62
N SER A 31 -6.96 13.80 -72.50
CA SER A 31 -6.60 13.12 -73.75
C SER A 31 -6.00 14.06 -74.80
N ASP A 32 -6.49 15.29 -74.88
CA ASP A 32 -6.07 16.26 -75.90
C ASP A 32 -6.13 17.70 -75.34
N GLY A 33 -5.35 17.95 -74.29
CA GLY A 33 -5.30 19.25 -73.61
C GLY A 33 -6.68 19.76 -73.19
N PHE A 34 -6.99 21.02 -73.52
CA PHE A 34 -8.27 21.66 -73.24
C PHE A 34 -9.12 21.91 -74.50
N TYR A 35 -8.90 21.12 -75.56
CA TYR A 35 -9.61 21.25 -76.83
C TYR A 35 -10.97 20.55 -76.83
N TYR A 36 -11.82 20.91 -77.79
CA TYR A 36 -13.12 20.28 -78.00
C TYR A 36 -13.05 18.76 -78.01
N ASN A 37 -13.97 18.11 -77.31
CA ASN A 37 -14.04 16.67 -77.14
C ASN A 37 -12.85 16.04 -76.37
N SER A 38 -11.93 16.85 -75.83
CA SER A 38 -10.91 16.36 -74.89
C SER A 38 -11.56 15.84 -73.63
N ASN A 39 -11.12 14.66 -73.20
CA ASN A 39 -11.65 13.93 -72.06
C ASN A 39 -10.62 13.99 -70.92
N CYS A 40 -10.96 14.70 -69.86
CA CYS A 40 -10.11 14.88 -68.68
C CYS A 40 -10.64 14.03 -67.53
N GLN A 41 -9.83 13.09 -67.07
CA GLN A 41 -10.12 12.26 -65.91
C GLN A 41 -9.34 12.76 -64.70
N TYR A 42 -10.05 12.95 -63.59
CA TYR A 42 -9.43 13.30 -62.31
C TYR A 42 -8.92 12.03 -61.59
N PHE A 43 -7.91 12.22 -60.75
CA PHE A 43 -7.39 11.18 -59.86
C PHE A 43 -6.87 11.83 -58.57
N CYS A 44 -6.93 11.10 -57.47
CA CYS A 44 -6.42 11.54 -56.17
C CYS A 44 -5.16 10.78 -55.78
N SER A 45 -4.30 11.41 -54.97
CA SER A 45 -3.17 10.74 -54.33
C SER A 45 -3.64 9.65 -53.37
N PRO A 46 -2.80 8.66 -53.03
CA PRO A 46 -3.13 7.64 -52.02
C PRO A 46 -3.63 8.26 -50.71
N GLY A 47 -4.66 7.67 -50.11
CA GLY A 47 -5.30 8.18 -48.88
C GLY A 47 -6.34 9.28 -49.11
N TYR A 48 -6.50 9.78 -50.33
CA TYR A 48 -7.53 10.77 -50.66
C TYR A 48 -8.64 10.18 -51.53
N THR A 49 -9.87 10.42 -51.12
CA THR A 49 -11.07 10.02 -51.85
C THR A 49 -11.59 11.17 -52.70
N GLN A 50 -11.97 10.85 -53.93
CA GLN A 50 -12.47 11.83 -54.88
C GLN A 50 -13.94 12.21 -54.60
N ARG A 51 -14.25 13.52 -54.56
CA ARG A 51 -15.61 14.06 -54.46
C ARG A 51 -15.91 14.96 -55.66
N GLY A 52 -17.06 14.73 -56.32
CA GLY A 52 -17.47 15.43 -57.54
C GLY A 52 -17.33 14.58 -58.80
N ASP A 53 -17.19 15.22 -59.95
CA ASP A 53 -17.15 14.55 -61.25
C ASP A 53 -15.85 13.77 -61.47
N HIS A 54 -15.97 12.50 -61.86
CA HIS A 54 -14.81 11.64 -62.15
C HIS A 54 -14.13 11.98 -63.49
N ARG A 55 -14.91 12.55 -64.42
CA ARG A 55 -14.48 12.80 -65.78
C ARG A 55 -15.27 13.95 -66.38
N VAL A 56 -14.58 14.86 -67.06
CA VAL A 56 -15.19 16.00 -67.75
C VAL A 56 -14.75 16.04 -69.21
N THR A 57 -15.67 16.43 -70.09
CA THR A 57 -15.42 16.55 -71.54
C THR A 57 -15.65 17.98 -72.01
N CYS A 58 -14.78 18.51 -72.86
CA CYS A 58 -14.93 19.86 -73.39
C CYS A 58 -16.04 19.92 -74.46
N GLN A 59 -17.10 20.67 -74.18
CA GLN A 59 -18.29 20.77 -75.03
C GLN A 59 -18.17 21.89 -76.08
N SER A 60 -19.04 21.86 -77.08
CA SER A 60 -19.10 22.87 -78.17
C SER A 60 -19.44 24.27 -77.65
N SER A 61 -20.06 24.36 -76.47
CA SER A 61 -20.34 25.58 -75.71
C SER A 61 -19.09 26.24 -75.10
N LYS A 62 -17.90 25.66 -75.28
CA LYS A 62 -16.64 26.07 -74.63
C LYS A 62 -16.66 25.91 -73.10
N SER A 63 -17.53 25.04 -72.58
CA SER A 63 -17.62 24.68 -71.16
C SER A 63 -17.33 23.20 -70.95
N TRP A 64 -16.89 22.84 -69.75
CA TRP A 64 -16.75 21.45 -69.34
C TRP A 64 -18.14 20.83 -69.06
N SER A 65 -18.28 19.53 -69.33
CA SER A 65 -19.52 18.78 -69.11
C SER A 65 -19.89 18.59 -67.62
N GLY A 66 -18.97 18.88 -66.71
CA GLY A 66 -19.14 18.72 -65.27
C GLY A 66 -18.30 19.75 -64.51
N GLY A 67 -18.40 19.70 -63.19
CA GLY A 67 -17.69 20.58 -62.28
C GLY A 67 -16.27 20.14 -61.96
N GLN A 68 -15.62 20.90 -61.09
CA GLN A 68 -14.31 20.55 -60.53
C GLN A 68 -14.46 19.45 -59.48
N SER A 69 -13.50 18.53 -59.45
CA SER A 69 -13.41 17.52 -58.40
C SER A 69 -12.38 17.91 -57.34
N VAL A 70 -12.66 17.55 -56.08
CA VAL A 70 -11.76 17.75 -54.94
C VAL A 70 -11.37 16.40 -54.34
N CYS A 71 -10.13 16.31 -53.85
CA CYS A 71 -9.62 15.15 -53.15
C CYS A 71 -9.65 15.44 -51.66
N LEU A 72 -10.44 14.64 -50.92
CA LEU A 72 -10.61 14.78 -49.48
C LEU A 72 -10.13 13.50 -48.80
N ASP A 73 -9.38 13.66 -47.72
CA ASP A 73 -9.07 12.56 -46.84
C ASP A 73 -10.27 12.34 -45.90
N LEU A 74 -10.77 11.10 -45.91
CA LEU A 74 -11.90 10.62 -45.14
C LEU A 74 -11.54 9.39 -44.31
N ASP A 75 -10.32 8.87 -44.47
CA ASP A 75 -9.90 7.64 -43.84
C ASP A 75 -9.38 7.98 -42.44
N PRO A 76 -9.91 7.36 -41.37
CA PRO A 76 -9.41 7.63 -40.04
C PRO A 76 -8.01 7.03 -39.87
N PRO A 77 -7.14 7.67 -39.06
CA PRO A 77 -5.81 7.13 -38.79
C PRO A 77 -5.89 5.77 -38.09
N VAL A 78 -4.83 4.98 -38.19
CA VAL A 78 -4.69 3.68 -37.50
C VAL A 78 -3.69 3.82 -36.36
N ILE A 79 -4.07 3.41 -35.15
CA ILE A 79 -3.21 3.42 -33.96
C ILE A 79 -3.09 2.01 -33.37
N LYS A 80 -1.84 1.59 -33.08
CA LYS A 80 -1.57 0.30 -32.42
C LYS A 80 -1.58 0.46 -30.91
N CYS A 81 -2.38 -0.35 -30.21
CA CYS A 81 -2.48 -0.28 -28.76
C CYS A 81 -1.30 -0.94 -28.02
N PRO A 82 -0.83 -0.37 -26.90
CA PRO A 82 0.12 -1.05 -26.02
C PRO A 82 -0.45 -2.35 -25.44
N ASN A 83 0.37 -3.39 -25.34
CA ASN A 83 -0.02 -4.71 -24.82
C ASN A 83 0.30 -4.89 -23.33
N VAL A 84 0.04 -3.88 -22.51
CA VAL A 84 0.22 -3.98 -21.05
C VAL A 84 -1.09 -4.38 -20.40
N LYS A 85 -1.12 -5.60 -19.84
CA LYS A 85 -2.33 -6.17 -19.22
C LYS A 85 -2.29 -6.16 -17.71
N GLU A 86 -1.19 -6.60 -17.10
CA GLU A 86 -1.10 -6.76 -15.65
C GLU A 86 0.29 -6.47 -15.10
N LYS A 87 0.33 -5.80 -13.93
CA LYS A 87 1.54 -5.61 -13.14
C LYS A 87 1.26 -5.90 -11.66
N THR A 88 2.20 -6.57 -11.02
CA THR A 88 2.16 -6.84 -9.58
C THR A 88 2.97 -5.76 -8.85
N ALA A 89 2.50 -5.33 -7.68
CA ALA A 89 3.26 -4.42 -6.84
C ALA A 89 4.55 -5.07 -6.30
N ASP A 90 5.59 -4.24 -6.14
CA ASP A 90 6.87 -4.66 -5.55
C ASP A 90 6.72 -4.97 -4.05
N PRO A 91 7.66 -5.72 -3.44
CA PRO A 91 7.65 -5.99 -2.00
C PRO A 91 7.55 -4.71 -1.16
N GLY A 92 6.68 -4.73 -0.14
CA GLY A 92 6.47 -3.59 0.76
C GLY A 92 5.70 -2.42 0.14
N LYS A 93 5.17 -2.56 -1.08
CA LYS A 93 4.42 -1.50 -1.76
C LYS A 93 3.00 -1.95 -2.13
N VAL A 94 2.09 -0.99 -2.09
CA VAL A 94 0.71 -1.12 -2.61
C VAL A 94 0.54 -0.48 -4.00
N THR A 95 1.63 0.02 -4.58
CA THR A 95 1.66 0.61 -5.91
C THR A 95 2.66 -0.10 -6.81
N ALA A 96 2.37 -0.10 -8.10
CA ALA A 96 3.27 -0.64 -9.12
C ALA A 96 3.68 0.48 -10.09
N LYS A 97 4.97 0.54 -10.44
CA LYS A 97 5.44 1.39 -11.53
C LYS A 97 5.13 0.70 -12.86
N VAL A 98 4.38 1.38 -13.73
CA VAL A 98 3.94 0.79 -15.01
C VAL A 98 4.52 1.58 -16.18
N THR A 99 5.22 0.90 -17.06
CA THR A 99 5.84 1.46 -18.28
C THR A 99 5.25 0.78 -19.52
N TRP A 100 5.09 1.56 -20.59
CA TRP A 100 4.73 1.09 -21.93
C TRP A 100 5.26 2.09 -22.96
N ASP A 101 5.46 1.62 -24.18
CA ASP A 101 5.88 2.47 -25.30
C ASP A 101 4.71 3.33 -25.77
N THR A 102 4.98 4.60 -26.02
CA THR A 102 3.98 5.53 -26.57
C THR A 102 3.56 5.04 -27.96
N PRO A 103 2.26 4.77 -28.19
CA PRO A 103 1.81 4.24 -29.47
C PRO A 103 1.94 5.29 -30.58
N GLU A 104 2.27 4.84 -31.78
CA GLU A 104 2.34 5.68 -32.97
C GLU A 104 1.07 5.52 -33.82
N GLY A 105 0.57 6.63 -34.36
CA GLY A 105 -0.50 6.64 -35.34
C GLY A 105 0.07 6.62 -36.76
N THR A 106 -0.63 5.96 -37.68
CA THR A 106 -0.29 5.99 -39.11
C THR A 106 -1.56 6.24 -39.92
N ASP A 107 -1.46 7.13 -40.89
CA ASP A 107 -2.52 7.42 -41.84
C ASP A 107 -1.99 7.31 -43.29
N THR A 108 -2.89 6.96 -44.22
CA THR A 108 -2.51 6.73 -45.61
C THR A 108 -2.20 8.03 -46.36
N ALA A 109 -2.87 9.13 -46.00
CA ALA A 109 -2.67 10.46 -46.58
C ALA A 109 -1.51 11.21 -45.91
N ASP A 110 -1.40 11.13 -44.57
CA ASP A 110 -0.44 11.91 -43.79
C ASP A 110 0.84 11.16 -43.36
N GLY A 111 0.88 9.83 -43.47
CA GLY A 111 2.02 9.02 -43.04
C GLY A 111 2.05 8.79 -41.51
N ILE A 112 3.17 9.10 -40.85
CA ILE A 112 3.31 8.88 -39.39
C ILE A 112 2.80 10.10 -38.62
N LEU A 113 1.89 9.85 -37.68
CA LEU A 113 1.29 10.86 -36.81
C LEU A 113 1.90 10.72 -35.40
N THR A 114 2.77 11.67 -35.04
CA THR A 114 3.46 11.71 -33.74
C THR A 114 2.71 12.48 -32.66
N ASP A 115 1.73 13.31 -33.04
CA ASP A 115 0.90 14.04 -32.09
C ASP A 115 -0.20 13.12 -31.54
N VAL A 116 0.07 12.57 -30.35
CA VAL A 116 -0.81 11.62 -29.69
C VAL A 116 -1.23 12.16 -28.34
N ILE A 117 -2.54 12.30 -28.15
CA ILE A 117 -3.12 12.83 -26.92
C ILE A 117 -3.38 11.67 -25.96
N LEU A 118 -2.73 11.69 -24.80
CA LEU A 118 -2.97 10.75 -23.70
C LEU A 118 -4.09 11.27 -22.78
N LYS A 119 -5.12 10.45 -22.59
CA LYS A 119 -6.09 10.58 -21.51
C LYS A 119 -5.82 9.48 -20.47
N GLY A 120 -5.15 9.85 -19.38
CA GLY A 120 -4.74 8.93 -18.32
C GLY A 120 -3.44 9.37 -17.64
N LYS A 121 -2.81 8.48 -16.88
CA LYS A 121 -1.49 8.73 -16.27
C LYS A 121 -0.35 8.42 -17.25
N PRO A 122 0.77 9.18 -17.27
CA PRO A 122 1.86 8.91 -18.19
C PRO A 122 2.61 7.60 -17.88
N PRO A 123 3.27 6.99 -18.88
CA PRO A 123 4.10 5.80 -18.67
C PRO A 123 5.25 6.11 -17.71
N GLY A 124 5.65 5.12 -16.92
CA GLY A 124 6.69 5.25 -15.90
C GLY A 124 6.21 5.82 -14.56
N THR A 125 4.91 6.09 -14.41
CA THR A 125 4.33 6.53 -13.14
C THR A 125 3.84 5.37 -12.28
N TYR A 126 3.52 5.68 -11.03
CA TYR A 126 2.95 4.73 -10.07
C TYR A 126 1.42 4.66 -10.18
N PHE A 127 0.92 3.44 -10.18
CA PHE A 127 -0.50 3.12 -10.18
C PHE A 127 -0.85 2.39 -8.89
N THR A 128 -2.00 2.74 -8.30
CA THR A 128 -2.57 2.05 -7.14
C THR A 128 -3.21 0.73 -7.55
N GLU A 129 -3.52 -0.13 -6.57
CA GLU A 129 -4.30 -1.34 -6.79
C GLU A 129 -5.61 -1.07 -7.55
N GLY A 130 -5.94 -1.95 -8.50
CA GLY A 130 -7.18 -1.87 -9.28
C GLY A 130 -6.98 -1.75 -10.80
N ASN A 131 -8.06 -1.38 -11.48
CA ASN A 131 -8.10 -1.25 -12.94
C ASN A 131 -8.03 0.21 -13.36
N HIS A 132 -7.05 0.56 -14.19
CA HIS A 132 -6.83 1.91 -14.70
C HIS A 132 -7.06 1.95 -16.20
N LYS A 133 -8.01 2.78 -16.65
CA LYS A 133 -8.33 2.95 -18.07
C LYS A 133 -7.44 4.01 -18.69
N GLN A 134 -6.74 3.65 -19.76
CA GLN A 134 -5.85 4.53 -20.51
C GLN A 134 -6.35 4.64 -21.94
N SER A 135 -6.25 5.84 -22.51
CA SER A 135 -6.72 6.12 -23.85
C SER A 135 -5.75 7.04 -24.59
N TYR A 136 -5.36 6.65 -25.79
CA TYR A 136 -4.60 7.48 -26.71
C TYR A 136 -5.47 7.85 -27.90
N THR A 137 -5.46 9.13 -28.28
CA THR A 137 -6.19 9.64 -29.44
C THR A 137 -5.21 10.31 -30.39
N VAL A 138 -5.28 9.93 -31.66
CA VAL A 138 -4.54 10.54 -32.77
C VAL A 138 -5.54 11.25 -33.66
N THR A 139 -5.17 12.42 -34.14
CA THR A 139 -5.94 13.20 -35.11
C THR A 139 -5.08 13.42 -36.34
N ASP A 140 -5.60 13.15 -37.53
CA ASP A 140 -4.94 13.47 -38.79
C ASP A 140 -5.09 14.97 -39.13
N ARG A 141 -4.56 15.41 -40.29
CA ARG A 141 -4.68 16.81 -40.73
C ARG A 141 -6.07 17.15 -41.28
N ALA A 142 -6.81 16.16 -41.75
CA ALA A 142 -8.18 16.31 -42.23
C ALA A 142 -9.21 16.43 -41.08
N GLY A 143 -8.79 16.13 -39.84
CA GLY A 143 -9.59 16.16 -38.63
C GLY A 143 -10.21 14.81 -38.25
N ASN A 144 -9.93 13.71 -38.96
CA ASN A 144 -10.39 12.39 -38.55
C ASN A 144 -9.59 11.89 -37.35
N LYS A 145 -10.25 11.11 -36.49
CA LYS A 145 -9.70 10.72 -35.18
C LYS A 145 -9.77 9.23 -35.00
N ALA A 146 -8.70 8.67 -34.44
CA ALA A 146 -8.68 7.29 -33.98
C ALA A 146 -8.29 7.24 -32.52
N THR A 147 -8.93 6.33 -31.78
CA THR A 147 -8.71 6.19 -30.35
C THR A 147 -8.40 4.74 -30.00
N CYS A 148 -7.24 4.54 -29.39
CA CYS A 148 -6.84 3.29 -28.75
C CYS A 148 -7.18 3.34 -27.25
N LYS A 149 -7.88 2.33 -26.73
CA LYS A 149 -8.16 2.18 -25.30
C LYS A 149 -7.57 0.88 -24.78
N PHE A 150 -6.88 0.94 -23.66
CA PHE A 150 -6.33 -0.24 -22.97
C PHE A 150 -6.47 -0.09 -21.46
N ASN A 151 -6.51 -1.23 -20.77
CA ASN A 151 -6.69 -1.28 -19.32
C ASN A 151 -5.42 -1.84 -18.67
N ILE A 152 -4.92 -1.13 -17.67
CA ILE A 152 -3.81 -1.58 -16.83
C ILE A 152 -4.41 -2.12 -15.54
N ARG A 153 -4.19 -3.41 -15.24
CA ARG A 153 -4.56 -4.00 -13.96
C ARG A 153 -3.34 -4.07 -13.03
N VAL A 154 -3.42 -3.40 -11.90
CA VAL A 154 -2.42 -3.52 -10.83
C VAL A 154 -2.99 -4.44 -9.75
N LYS A 155 -2.25 -5.51 -9.43
CA LYS A 155 -2.59 -6.43 -8.35
C LYS A 155 -1.59 -6.30 -7.20
N VAL A 156 -2.10 -6.21 -5.98
CA VAL A 156 -1.31 -6.37 -4.76
C VAL A 156 -1.56 -7.78 -4.25
N ARG A 157 -0.50 -8.55 -4.05
CA ARG A 157 -0.61 -9.86 -3.39
C ARG A 157 -0.72 -9.62 -1.89
N ARG A 158 -1.71 -10.23 -1.24
CA ARG A 158 -1.95 -10.07 0.20
C ARG A 158 -2.01 -11.43 0.86
N CYS A 159 -1.39 -11.54 2.02
CA CYS A 159 -1.51 -12.70 2.89
C CYS A 159 -2.79 -12.61 3.72
N THR A 160 -3.17 -13.70 4.37
CA THR A 160 -4.31 -13.69 5.31
C THR A 160 -4.05 -12.69 6.45
N PRO A 161 -4.98 -11.80 6.80
CA PRO A 161 -4.79 -10.86 7.91
C PRO A 161 -4.41 -11.58 9.20
N LEU A 162 -3.35 -11.10 9.87
CA LEU A 162 -2.90 -11.66 11.14
C LEU A 162 -3.76 -11.12 12.28
N SER A 163 -4.10 -11.99 13.24
CA SER A 163 -4.76 -11.60 14.48
C SER A 163 -3.75 -11.18 15.54
N VAL A 164 -4.19 -10.30 16.44
CA VAL A 164 -3.40 -9.91 17.60
C VAL A 164 -3.34 -11.10 18.57
N PRO A 165 -2.15 -11.53 19.03
CA PRO A 165 -2.08 -12.59 20.03
C PRO A 165 -2.69 -12.11 21.34
N GLU A 166 -3.42 -12.99 22.02
CA GLU A 166 -3.96 -12.70 23.36
C GLU A 166 -2.81 -12.32 24.30
N ASN A 167 -2.97 -11.25 25.08
CA ASN A 167 -1.91 -10.70 25.95
C ASN A 167 -0.64 -10.27 25.20
N GLY A 168 -0.76 -9.87 23.94
CA GLY A 168 0.31 -9.27 23.15
C GLY A 168 -0.19 -8.18 22.21
N TRP A 169 0.71 -7.69 21.38
CA TRP A 169 0.44 -6.72 20.33
C TRP A 169 1.27 -7.03 19.08
N ILE A 170 0.77 -6.59 17.94
CA ILE A 170 1.39 -6.73 16.63
C ILE A 170 1.61 -5.33 16.05
N LYS A 171 2.76 -5.12 15.40
CA LYS A 171 3.07 -3.90 14.64
C LYS A 171 3.55 -4.31 13.27
N CYS A 172 2.84 -3.88 12.24
CA CYS A 172 3.20 -4.17 10.86
C CYS A 172 3.68 -2.92 10.14
N ASP A 173 4.58 -3.10 9.17
CA ASP A 173 4.93 -2.07 8.21
C ASP A 173 3.91 -2.00 7.04
N SER A 174 4.14 -1.07 6.11
CA SER A 174 3.41 -1.00 4.84
C SER A 174 1.88 -0.92 5.02
N ALA A 175 1.10 -1.78 4.36
CA ALA A 175 -0.35 -1.91 4.52
C ALA A 175 -0.74 -3.11 5.42
N GLY A 176 0.22 -3.73 6.11
CA GLY A 176 -0.01 -4.78 7.11
C GLY A 176 -0.14 -6.21 6.58
N ASP A 177 -0.60 -6.41 5.35
CA ASP A 177 -0.83 -7.74 4.76
C ASP A 177 -0.26 -7.91 3.35
N ASN A 178 0.26 -6.85 2.73
CA ASN A 178 0.78 -6.89 1.37
C ASN A 178 2.08 -7.70 1.28
N TYR A 179 2.36 -8.25 0.11
CA TYR A 179 3.61 -8.95 -0.17
C TYR A 179 4.82 -8.08 0.23
N GLY A 180 5.73 -8.68 1.01
CA GLY A 180 6.88 -8.00 1.61
C GLY A 180 6.60 -7.25 2.91
N ALA A 181 5.34 -7.19 3.38
CA ALA A 181 5.03 -6.59 4.67
C ALA A 181 5.60 -7.43 5.81
N THR A 182 6.20 -6.76 6.79
CA THR A 182 6.75 -7.38 8.00
C THR A 182 5.91 -6.99 9.21
N CYS A 183 5.49 -7.98 9.98
CA CYS A 183 4.77 -7.82 11.23
C CYS A 183 5.59 -8.33 12.41
N ASP A 184 5.93 -7.43 13.32
CA ASP A 184 6.59 -7.71 14.58
C ASP A 184 5.57 -7.96 15.69
N PHE A 185 5.83 -8.99 16.49
CA PHE A 185 4.99 -9.38 17.61
C PHE A 185 5.73 -9.15 18.91
N ARG A 186 5.02 -8.61 19.91
CA ARG A 186 5.54 -8.53 21.27
C ARG A 186 4.46 -8.90 22.28
N CYS A 187 4.88 -9.51 23.38
CA CYS A 187 3.98 -9.87 24.46
C CYS A 187 3.93 -8.78 25.52
N LEU A 188 2.79 -8.69 26.22
CA LEU A 188 2.68 -7.88 27.42
C LEU A 188 3.61 -8.43 28.51
N GLY A 189 4.04 -7.55 29.41
CA GLY A 189 5.01 -7.89 30.45
C GLY A 189 4.52 -9.05 31.30
N GLY A 190 5.34 -10.11 31.34
CA GLY A 190 5.01 -11.33 32.06
C GLY A 190 4.34 -12.42 31.26
N TYR A 191 4.21 -12.22 29.96
CA TYR A 191 4.02 -13.27 28.99
C TYR A 191 5.31 -13.40 28.16
N GLU A 192 5.58 -14.61 27.70
CA GLU A 192 6.70 -14.95 26.85
C GLU A 192 6.19 -15.35 25.46
N LEU A 193 6.92 -14.90 24.44
CA LEU A 193 6.59 -15.16 23.05
C LEU A 193 6.91 -16.62 22.71
N ARG A 194 5.93 -17.32 22.13
CA ARG A 194 6.09 -18.63 21.52
C ARG A 194 5.82 -18.51 20.03
N GLY A 195 6.68 -19.11 19.22
CA GLY A 195 6.64 -18.98 17.75
C GLY A 195 7.58 -17.90 17.25
N SER A 196 7.22 -17.25 16.15
CA SER A 196 8.06 -16.26 15.48
C SER A 196 7.90 -14.86 16.10
N ALA A 197 9.00 -14.18 16.40
CA ALA A 197 8.98 -12.78 16.86
C ALA A 197 8.58 -11.79 15.75
N ALA A 198 8.82 -12.16 14.49
CA ALA A 198 8.41 -11.40 13.31
C ALA A 198 8.00 -12.35 12.19
N ARG A 199 7.02 -11.94 11.37
CA ARG A 199 6.56 -12.69 10.20
C ARG A 199 6.50 -11.76 8.99
N VAL A 200 6.86 -12.29 7.82
CA VAL A 200 6.90 -11.57 6.54
C VAL A 200 5.92 -12.21 5.57
N CYS A 201 5.10 -11.39 4.89
CA CYS A 201 4.20 -11.87 3.86
C CYS A 201 4.98 -12.23 2.59
N GLN A 202 4.98 -13.51 2.23
CA GLN A 202 5.78 -14.05 1.13
C GLN A 202 5.05 -13.98 -0.22
N PHE A 203 5.80 -14.25 -1.30
CA PHE A 203 5.26 -14.17 -2.65
C PHE A 203 4.11 -15.15 -2.88
N ASN A 204 4.14 -16.33 -2.24
CA ASN A 204 3.09 -17.34 -2.31
C ASN A 204 1.81 -16.98 -1.52
N MET A 205 1.72 -15.76 -0.96
CA MET A 205 0.61 -15.29 -0.13
C MET A 205 0.50 -16.00 1.23
N GLU A 206 1.61 -16.60 1.70
CA GLU A 206 1.71 -17.18 3.02
C GLU A 206 2.67 -16.36 3.91
N TRP A 207 2.44 -16.41 5.21
CA TRP A 207 3.31 -15.78 6.19
C TRP A 207 4.48 -16.69 6.54
N SER A 208 5.68 -16.12 6.59
CA SER A 208 6.87 -16.83 7.07
C SER A 208 6.73 -17.28 8.53
N GLY A 209 7.52 -18.29 8.91
CA GLY A 209 7.68 -18.70 10.30
C GLY A 209 6.44 -19.39 10.89
N GLN A 210 6.37 -19.42 12.21
CA GLN A 210 5.30 -20.09 12.95
C GLN A 210 4.33 -19.07 13.54
N GLU A 211 3.10 -19.52 13.82
CA GLU A 211 2.10 -18.72 14.51
C GLU A 211 2.61 -18.27 15.88
N THR A 212 2.32 -17.01 16.22
CA THR A 212 2.84 -16.37 17.42
C THR A 212 1.79 -16.33 18.51
N SER A 213 2.13 -16.80 19.71
CA SER A 213 1.27 -16.75 20.89
C SER A 213 2.04 -16.25 22.10
N CYS A 214 1.33 -15.60 23.03
CA CYS A 214 1.91 -15.10 24.28
C CYS A 214 1.44 -15.98 25.44
N ALA A 215 2.35 -16.76 26.00
CA ALA A 215 2.07 -17.64 27.14
C ALA A 215 2.57 -17.01 28.45
N PRO A 216 1.91 -17.23 29.61
CA PRO A 216 2.41 -16.71 30.89
C PRO A 216 3.86 -17.14 31.14
N MET A 217 4.68 -16.22 31.67
CA MET A 217 6.06 -16.53 32.02
C MET A 217 6.12 -17.68 33.03
N SER A 218 7.04 -18.63 32.82
CA SER A 218 7.31 -19.68 33.79
C SER A 218 8.28 -19.17 34.84
N ILE A 219 7.87 -19.17 36.11
CA ILE A 219 8.71 -18.73 37.23
C ILE A 219 9.36 -19.94 37.87
N ASN A 220 10.68 -20.06 37.75
CA ASN A 220 11.46 -21.08 38.41
C ASN A 220 11.90 -20.62 39.80
N VAL A 221 11.22 -21.10 40.84
CA VAL A 221 11.59 -20.86 42.25
C VAL A 221 12.61 -21.86 42.80
N GLY A 222 12.99 -22.88 42.02
CA GLY A 222 14.00 -23.90 42.37
C GLY A 222 15.45 -23.46 42.13
N VAL A 223 15.69 -22.15 42.02
CA VAL A 223 17.02 -21.56 41.80
C VAL A 223 17.84 -21.51 43.09
N ARG A 224 19.16 -21.43 42.96
CA ARG A 224 20.09 -21.47 44.12
C ARG A 224 20.31 -20.10 44.76
N THR A 225 20.20 -19.03 43.97
CA THR A 225 20.49 -17.67 44.42
C THR A 225 19.32 -16.72 44.20
N ALA A 226 19.19 -15.71 45.08
CA ALA A 226 18.21 -14.64 44.91
C ALA A 226 18.40 -13.87 43.59
N ALA A 227 19.65 -13.66 43.15
CA ALA A 227 19.94 -13.01 41.89
C ALA A 227 19.37 -13.79 40.68
N GLN A 228 19.53 -15.12 40.65
CA GLN A 228 18.94 -15.99 39.61
C GLN A 228 17.40 -15.93 39.61
N LEU A 229 16.78 -15.71 40.77
CA LEU A 229 15.34 -15.53 40.84
C LEU A 229 14.92 -14.19 40.24
N LEU A 230 15.61 -13.10 40.59
CA LEU A 230 15.30 -11.75 40.12
C LEU A 230 15.58 -11.57 38.62
N ASP A 231 16.61 -12.22 38.08
CA ASP A 231 16.99 -12.18 36.67
C ASP A 231 15.84 -12.63 35.74
N GLN A 232 15.00 -13.56 36.20
CA GLN A 232 13.82 -14.03 35.46
C GLN A 232 12.78 -12.91 35.22
N PHE A 233 12.84 -11.81 35.97
CA PHE A 233 11.95 -10.66 35.84
C PHE A 233 12.59 -9.45 35.16
N TYR A 234 13.91 -9.48 34.93
CA TYR A 234 14.65 -8.40 34.30
C TYR A 234 14.07 -8.05 32.91
N GLU A 235 13.86 -6.77 32.64
CA GLU A 235 13.17 -6.19 31.47
C GLU A 235 11.71 -6.64 31.24
N LYS A 236 11.23 -7.64 31.99
CA LYS A 236 9.91 -8.25 31.82
C LYS A 236 8.87 -7.65 32.77
N ARG A 237 9.16 -7.61 34.07
CA ARG A 237 8.20 -7.21 35.12
C ARG A 237 8.85 -6.35 36.20
N ARG A 238 8.05 -5.43 36.76
CA ARG A 238 8.37 -4.68 37.98
C ARG A 238 8.11 -5.58 39.18
N LEU A 239 8.82 -5.39 40.28
CA LEU A 239 8.66 -6.23 41.47
C LEU A 239 8.17 -5.40 42.65
N LEU A 240 7.13 -5.88 43.31
CA LEU A 240 6.62 -5.34 44.57
C LEU A 240 6.90 -6.36 45.67
N ILE A 241 7.92 -6.10 46.48
CA ILE A 241 8.34 -6.98 47.56
C ILE A 241 7.63 -6.56 48.84
N ILE A 242 6.90 -7.48 49.47
CA ILE A 242 6.20 -7.26 50.74
C ILE A 242 6.85 -8.13 51.79
N SER A 243 7.54 -7.53 52.75
CA SER A 243 8.16 -8.23 53.88
C SER A 243 7.42 -7.94 55.18
N THR A 244 7.12 -8.97 55.97
CA THR A 244 6.49 -8.83 57.29
C THR A 244 7.04 -9.88 58.27
N PRO A 245 7.19 -9.55 59.57
CA PRO A 245 7.62 -10.51 60.60
C PRO A 245 6.61 -11.65 60.82
N THR A 246 5.33 -11.44 60.54
CA THR A 246 4.27 -12.44 60.77
C THR A 246 3.08 -12.23 59.82
N ALA A 247 2.39 -13.31 59.46
CA ALA A 247 1.15 -13.29 58.68
C ALA A 247 -0.01 -12.62 59.43
N ALA A 248 0.05 -12.57 60.76
CA ALA A 248 -0.95 -11.93 61.60
C ALA A 248 -0.85 -10.40 61.61
N SER A 249 0.19 -9.82 60.99
CA SER A 249 0.41 -8.37 60.95
C SER A 249 -0.78 -7.65 60.29
N HIS A 250 -1.34 -6.66 61.00
CA HIS A 250 -2.40 -5.82 60.47
C HIS A 250 -1.99 -5.14 59.15
N TYR A 251 -0.76 -4.64 59.08
CA TYR A 251 -0.22 -3.99 57.88
C TYR A 251 -0.14 -4.92 56.68
N TYR A 252 0.32 -6.16 56.89
CA TYR A 252 0.36 -7.16 55.83
C TYR A 252 -1.04 -7.51 55.33
N ARG A 253 -1.98 -7.77 56.24
CA ARG A 253 -3.36 -8.10 55.88
C ARG A 253 -4.03 -6.96 55.11
N PHE A 254 -3.86 -5.71 55.56
CA PHE A 254 -4.39 -4.55 54.86
C PHE A 254 -3.79 -4.42 53.45
N GLN A 255 -2.46 -4.53 53.31
CA GLN A 255 -1.79 -4.42 52.02
C GLN A 255 -2.27 -5.51 51.04
N MET A 256 -2.39 -6.75 51.51
CA MET A 256 -2.84 -7.86 50.67
C MET A 256 -4.28 -7.69 50.20
N THR A 257 -5.20 -7.28 51.08
CA THR A 257 -6.59 -6.99 50.69
C THR A 257 -6.66 -5.86 49.66
N ASN A 258 -5.85 -4.81 49.83
CA ASN A 258 -5.80 -3.68 48.90
C ASN A 258 -5.33 -4.10 47.49
N LEU A 259 -4.27 -4.92 47.43
CA LEU A 259 -3.71 -5.40 46.16
C LEU A 259 -4.62 -6.42 45.47
N GLN A 260 -5.32 -7.29 46.24
CA GLN A 260 -6.28 -8.25 45.68
C GLN A 260 -7.42 -7.57 44.90
N GLN A 261 -7.92 -6.44 45.39
CA GLN A 261 -8.95 -5.67 44.70
C GLN A 261 -8.43 -4.95 43.44
N SER A 262 -7.12 -4.80 43.30
CA SER A 262 -6.47 -3.98 42.27
C SER A 262 -5.63 -4.79 41.29
N GLN A 263 -5.94 -6.10 41.15
CA GLN A 263 -5.14 -7.04 40.35
C GLN A 263 -4.99 -6.60 38.88
N CYS A 264 -6.08 -6.12 38.26
CA CYS A 264 -6.05 -5.59 36.90
C CYS A 264 -5.07 -4.42 36.75
N GLY A 265 -5.05 -3.50 37.73
CA GLY A 265 -4.14 -2.35 37.72
C GLY A 265 -2.66 -2.72 37.87
N LEU A 266 -2.37 -3.80 38.60
CA LEU A 266 -1.02 -4.37 38.72
C LEU A 266 -0.57 -5.06 37.42
N ASP A 267 -1.46 -5.83 36.79
CA ASP A 267 -1.16 -6.54 35.55
C ASP A 267 -0.94 -5.54 34.38
N LEU A 268 -1.75 -4.48 34.28
CA LEU A 268 -1.55 -3.37 33.31
C LEU A 268 -0.19 -2.67 33.47
N ARG A 269 0.39 -2.70 34.67
CA ARG A 269 1.69 -2.09 34.99
C ARG A 269 2.83 -3.12 35.05
N HIS A 270 2.54 -4.37 34.68
CA HIS A 270 3.47 -5.49 34.68
C HIS A 270 4.14 -5.72 36.04
N VAL A 271 3.38 -5.61 37.14
CA VAL A 271 3.90 -5.78 38.50
C VAL A 271 3.76 -7.25 38.95
N THR A 272 4.81 -7.80 39.56
CA THR A 272 4.77 -9.07 40.30
C THR A 272 4.88 -8.79 41.78
N VAL A 273 3.98 -9.34 42.56
CA VAL A 273 4.06 -9.28 44.03
C VAL A 273 4.86 -10.47 44.53
N ILE A 274 5.89 -10.21 45.33
CA ILE A 274 6.67 -11.22 46.05
C ILE A 274 6.44 -11.00 47.55
N GLU A 275 5.84 -11.98 48.19
CA GLU A 275 5.56 -11.94 49.62
C GLU A 275 6.68 -12.64 50.39
N LEU A 276 7.18 -12.04 51.47
CA LEU A 276 8.21 -12.59 52.36
C LEU A 276 7.68 -12.51 53.79
N VAL A 277 7.12 -13.60 54.29
CA VAL A 277 6.35 -13.63 55.54
C VAL A 277 7.05 -14.49 56.57
N GLY A 278 7.15 -13.99 57.81
CA GLY A 278 7.79 -14.72 58.91
C GLY A 278 9.25 -14.31 59.13
N ARG A 279 9.90 -14.93 60.11
CA ARG A 279 11.32 -14.74 60.43
C ARG A 279 12.09 -16.03 60.17
N TYR A 280 13.34 -15.92 59.75
CA TYR A 280 14.19 -17.09 59.57
C TYR A 280 14.33 -17.84 60.91
N PRO A 281 14.27 -19.19 60.94
CA PRO A 281 14.21 -20.12 59.80
C PRO A 281 12.79 -20.46 59.29
N ALA A 282 11.74 -20.05 59.99
CA ALA A 282 10.35 -20.42 59.68
C ALA A 282 9.65 -19.51 58.64
N GLN A 283 10.39 -18.62 58.00
CA GLN A 283 9.85 -17.71 56.98
C GLN A 283 9.50 -18.44 55.69
N ILE A 284 8.52 -17.91 54.97
CA ILE A 284 8.08 -18.42 53.67
C ILE A 284 8.03 -17.25 52.70
N GLY A 285 8.58 -17.45 51.50
CA GLY A 285 8.32 -16.53 50.41
C GLY A 285 7.23 -17.07 49.47
N ARG A 286 6.50 -16.20 48.78
CA ARG A 286 5.49 -16.58 47.79
C ARG A 286 5.50 -15.65 46.58
N ILE A 287 5.28 -16.23 45.40
CA ILE A 287 5.01 -15.51 44.15
C ILE A 287 3.80 -16.16 43.52
N ARG A 288 2.63 -15.50 43.60
CA ARG A 288 1.35 -16.10 43.19
C ARG A 288 1.14 -17.45 43.91
N TYR A 289 1.16 -18.56 43.17
CA TYR A 289 0.99 -19.93 43.68
C TYR A 289 2.31 -20.64 43.98
N HIS A 290 3.46 -20.05 43.63
CA HIS A 290 4.77 -20.64 43.86
C HIS A 290 5.30 -20.29 45.25
N THR A 291 5.77 -21.30 45.97
CA THR A 291 6.41 -21.14 47.29
C THR A 291 7.94 -21.03 47.13
N ILE A 292 8.50 -19.97 47.69
CA ILE A 292 9.95 -19.75 47.75
C ILE A 292 10.47 -20.41 49.03
N PRO A 293 11.51 -21.26 48.95
CA PRO A 293 12.13 -21.88 50.12
C PRO A 293 12.66 -20.84 51.13
N PRO A 294 12.65 -21.15 52.45
CA PRO A 294 13.08 -20.21 53.49
C PRO A 294 14.49 -19.64 53.27
N GLY A 295 15.44 -20.45 52.77
CA GLY A 295 16.80 -20.02 52.47
C GLY A 295 16.85 -18.99 51.33
N LEU A 296 16.10 -19.20 50.25
CA LEU A 296 16.03 -18.26 49.14
C LEU A 296 15.30 -16.97 49.52
N ALA A 297 14.24 -17.07 50.34
CA ALA A 297 13.59 -15.91 50.95
C ALA A 297 14.54 -15.09 51.84
N LEU A 298 15.49 -15.74 52.53
CA LEU A 298 16.48 -15.05 53.37
C LEU A 298 17.45 -14.27 52.48
N GLN A 299 17.96 -14.92 51.44
CA GLN A 299 18.84 -14.29 50.48
C GLN A 299 18.19 -13.08 49.80
N LEU A 300 16.90 -13.16 49.43
CA LEU A 300 16.16 -12.01 48.90
C LEU A 300 16.15 -10.83 49.87
N ARG A 301 15.88 -11.07 51.16
CA ARG A 301 15.93 -10.02 52.18
C ARG A 301 17.32 -9.42 52.34
N MET A 302 18.36 -10.24 52.32
CA MET A 302 19.75 -9.76 52.41
C MET A 302 20.15 -8.93 51.19
N LEU A 303 19.85 -9.43 49.98
CA LEU A 303 20.15 -8.76 48.71
C LEU A 303 19.44 -7.41 48.60
N LEU A 304 18.17 -7.36 49.01
CA LEU A 304 17.35 -6.15 48.95
C LEU A 304 17.43 -5.31 50.22
N GLN A 305 18.26 -5.68 51.20
CA GLN A 305 18.41 -4.97 52.48
C GLN A 305 17.06 -4.72 53.18
N VAL A 306 16.23 -5.75 53.30
CA VAL A 306 14.88 -5.67 53.89
C VAL A 306 14.85 -6.34 55.26
N SER A 307 14.29 -5.65 56.26
CA SER A 307 14.19 -6.16 57.63
C SER A 307 13.21 -7.34 57.76
N GLN A 308 13.53 -8.28 58.65
CA GLN A 308 12.63 -9.35 59.09
C GLN A 308 11.75 -8.94 60.28
N ASN A 309 12.07 -7.80 60.92
CA ASN A 309 11.48 -7.40 62.19
C ASN A 309 10.37 -6.37 62.04
N SER A 310 10.28 -5.72 60.87
CA SER A 310 9.28 -4.71 60.57
C SER A 310 8.61 -4.98 59.23
N PHE A 311 7.42 -4.41 59.05
CA PHE A 311 6.76 -4.37 57.75
C PHE A 311 7.56 -3.48 56.80
N ASN A 312 7.82 -3.97 55.59
CA ASN A 312 8.49 -3.22 54.55
C ASN A 312 7.87 -3.56 53.19
N LEU A 313 7.70 -2.56 52.36
CA LEU A 313 7.28 -2.69 50.97
C LEU A 313 8.34 -2.03 50.08
N VAL A 314 8.85 -2.76 49.09
CA VAL A 314 9.92 -2.29 48.18
C VAL A 314 9.44 -2.43 46.75
N LEU A 315 9.47 -1.34 46.00
CA LEU A 315 9.12 -1.29 44.59
C LEU A 315 10.39 -1.22 43.74
N LEU A 316 10.61 -2.25 42.94
CA LEU A 316 11.68 -2.33 41.95
C LEU A 316 11.11 -2.09 40.55
N ASP A 317 11.85 -1.36 39.72
CA ASP A 317 11.54 -1.25 38.29
C ASP A 317 11.91 -2.53 37.53
N LYS A 318 11.75 -2.50 36.19
CA LYS A 318 12.07 -3.66 35.33
C LYS A 318 13.57 -3.92 35.21
N GLN A 319 14.41 -2.94 35.53
CA GLN A 319 15.87 -3.06 35.55
C GLN A 319 16.36 -3.59 36.90
N GLY A 320 15.45 -3.86 37.85
CA GLY A 320 15.79 -4.31 39.19
C GLY A 320 16.27 -3.18 40.11
N VAL A 321 16.10 -1.92 39.70
CA VAL A 321 16.51 -0.75 40.49
C VAL A 321 15.45 -0.44 41.53
N ASP A 322 15.88 -0.24 42.77
CA ASP A 322 15.04 0.19 43.87
C ASP A 322 14.56 1.63 43.65
N LYS A 323 13.24 1.79 43.52
CA LYS A 323 12.61 3.10 43.28
C LYS A 323 11.99 3.69 44.52
N GLN A 324 11.36 2.86 45.34
CA GLN A 324 10.60 3.35 46.48
C GLN A 324 10.49 2.28 47.56
N ARG A 325 10.62 2.72 48.82
CA ARG A 325 10.39 1.90 50.01
C ARG A 325 9.32 2.52 50.88
N PHE A 326 8.56 1.66 51.56
CA PHE A 326 7.56 2.06 52.54
C PHE A 326 7.62 1.17 53.76
N THR A 327 7.43 1.78 54.92
CA THR A 327 7.40 1.10 56.23
C THR A 327 5.97 0.94 56.76
N TYR A 328 4.98 1.36 55.98
CA TYR A 328 3.55 1.29 56.26
C TYR A 328 2.77 0.87 55.00
N PRO A 329 1.52 0.37 55.13
CA PRO A 329 0.71 -0.02 53.99
C PRO A 329 0.34 1.17 53.11
N VAL A 330 0.32 0.94 51.80
CA VAL A 330 0.12 1.97 50.77
C VAL A 330 -1.02 1.56 49.86
N THR A 331 -1.81 2.53 49.43
CA THR A 331 -2.90 2.26 48.49
C THR A 331 -2.38 1.82 47.12
N ALA A 332 -3.09 0.94 46.44
CA ALA A 332 -2.76 0.56 45.07
C ALA A 332 -2.70 1.79 44.13
N ALA A 333 -3.58 2.77 44.31
CA ALA A 333 -3.57 4.01 43.53
C ALA A 333 -2.26 4.80 43.68
N GLU A 334 -1.71 4.91 44.89
CA GLU A 334 -0.44 5.58 45.13
C GLU A 334 0.73 4.81 44.51
N ILE A 335 0.73 3.47 44.63
CA ILE A 335 1.71 2.60 43.94
C ILE A 335 1.64 2.82 42.42
N PHE A 336 0.43 2.90 41.86
CA PHE A 336 0.21 3.12 40.43
C PHE A 336 0.73 4.47 39.96
N THR A 337 0.45 5.54 40.71
CA THR A 337 0.94 6.89 40.40
C THR A 337 2.46 6.94 40.35
N ILE A 338 3.14 6.26 41.28
CA ILE A 338 4.60 6.18 41.29
C ILE A 338 5.11 5.44 40.04
N ILE A 339 4.52 4.29 39.72
CA ILE A 339 4.92 3.51 38.54
C ILE A 339 4.68 4.28 37.24
N ASP A 340 3.54 4.97 37.14
CA ASP A 340 3.17 5.70 35.93
C ASP A 340 4.05 6.93 35.69
N ALA A 341 4.72 7.44 36.74
CA ALA A 341 5.73 8.49 36.64
C ALA A 341 7.11 7.99 36.17
N PHE A 342 7.33 6.68 36.03
CA PHE A 342 8.62 6.16 35.56
C PHE A 342 8.83 6.47 34.05
N PRO A 343 9.99 7.02 33.63
CA PRO A 343 10.23 7.39 32.23
C PRO A 343 9.99 6.23 31.24
N LEU A 344 10.51 5.05 31.56
CA LEU A 344 10.33 3.83 30.74
C LEU A 344 8.87 3.38 30.67
N ARG A 345 8.03 3.71 31.67
CA ARG A 345 6.59 3.39 31.62
C ARG A 345 5.85 4.27 30.62
N THR A 346 6.26 5.54 30.50
CA THR A 346 5.65 6.47 29.54
C THR A 346 5.91 6.02 28.10
N GLU A 347 7.12 5.57 27.78
CA GLU A 347 7.47 5.01 26.47
C GLU A 347 6.70 3.71 26.17
N GLU A 348 6.60 2.79 27.14
CA GLU A 348 5.79 1.57 27.02
C GLU A 348 4.32 1.90 26.71
N ALA A 349 3.76 2.92 27.38
CA ALA A 349 2.37 3.33 27.18
C ALA A 349 2.14 3.98 25.81
N LEU A 350 3.11 4.70 25.26
CA LEU A 350 3.05 5.24 23.90
C LEU A 350 3.06 4.12 22.86
N LEU A 351 3.98 3.15 22.99
CA LEU A 351 4.03 1.99 22.10
C LEU A 351 2.75 1.15 22.14
N GLN A 352 2.16 0.97 23.32
CA GLN A 352 0.87 0.29 23.49
C GLN A 352 -0.29 1.06 22.82
N LYS A 353 -0.30 2.40 22.91
CA LYS A 353 -1.31 3.24 22.25
C LYS A 353 -1.15 3.23 20.73
N GLU A 354 0.08 3.32 20.22
CA GLU A 354 0.37 3.24 18.79
C GLU A 354 -0.06 1.88 18.21
N ALA A 355 0.24 0.78 18.90
CA ALA A 355 -0.19 -0.55 18.49
C ALA A 355 -1.72 -0.72 18.48
N ALA A 356 -2.43 -0.12 19.45
CA ALA A 356 -3.89 -0.11 19.49
C ALA A 356 -4.52 0.80 18.41
N TYR A 357 -3.86 1.91 18.05
CA TYR A 357 -4.33 2.82 17.01
C TYR A 357 -4.22 2.22 15.61
N VAL A 358 -3.10 1.52 15.31
CA VAL A 358 -2.90 0.82 14.03
C VAL A 358 -3.96 -0.28 13.83
N HIS A 359 -4.37 -0.96 14.90
CA HIS A 359 -5.45 -1.95 14.88
C HIS A 359 -6.82 -1.34 14.52
N ASN A 360 -7.19 -0.21 15.14
CA ASN A 360 -8.46 0.46 14.86
C ASN A 360 -8.51 1.12 13.48
N SER A 361 -7.37 1.62 12.96
CA SER A 361 -7.32 2.15 11.60
C SER A 361 -7.48 1.07 10.52
N ALA A 362 -6.94 -0.13 10.74
CA ALA A 362 -7.06 -1.25 9.80
C ALA A 362 -8.47 -1.86 9.79
N LEU A 363 -9.14 -1.93 10.94
CA LEU A 363 -10.53 -2.40 11.06
C LEU A 363 -11.54 -1.42 10.44
N ASN A 364 -11.33 -0.12 10.61
CA ASN A 364 -12.25 0.89 10.06
C ASN A 364 -12.20 0.99 8.52
N THR A 365 -11.07 0.66 7.89
CA THR A 365 -10.96 0.54 6.43
C THR A 365 -11.59 -0.74 5.87
N ALA A 366 -11.80 -1.77 6.70
CA ALA A 366 -12.44 -3.03 6.27
C ALA A 366 -13.98 -3.02 6.43
N GLN A 367 -14.54 -2.03 7.14
CA GLN A 367 -15.99 -1.87 7.35
C GLN A 367 -16.62 -0.74 6.53
N SER A 368 -15.85 -0.08 5.65
CA SER A 368 -16.31 1.06 4.86
C SER A 368 -16.28 0.85 3.33
N ASP A 369 -16.02 -0.37 2.86
CA ASP A 369 -16.11 -0.75 1.43
C ASP A 369 -17.19 -1.81 1.16
#